data_AF-A0A6N4TGM0-F1
#
_entry.id   AF-A0A6N4TGM0-F1
#
_cell.length_a   1.000
_cell.length_b   1.000
_cell.length_c   1.000
_cell.angle_alpha   90.00
_cell.angle_beta   90.00
_cell.angle_gamma   90.00
#
_symmetry.space_group_name_H-M   'P 1'
#
loop_
_entity.id
_entity.type
_entity.pdbx_description
1 polymer ?
#
loop_
_entity_poly.entity_id
_entity_poly.type
_entity_poly.pdbx_seq_one_letter_code
_entity_poly.pdbx_strand_id
1 'polypeptide(L)'
;MFDANLKRSYNKKLKKYMNPYDYAMKLISIHPDLEKAWKLKDEIAGFYCSCTLKNAPEEIERIIQDFLHSEIDELVKFGYTMINWKNEIVHSFIVSRAEYSISKKTGKAAVESKRINNAKIEKANSTIKTMIKSGNGYTNWERFRNRVMLILEKGIEFEIDEKDGRVKMVAKKEPEK
;
A
#
# COMPACT_ATOMS: atom_id res chain seq x y z
N MET A 1 -11.73 8.42 -4.89
CA MET A 1 -10.77 9.17 -5.73
C MET A 1 -11.40 9.68 -7.02
N PHE A 2 -12.35 8.95 -7.64
CA PHE A 2 -13.11 9.40 -8.82
C PHE A 2 -14.56 9.72 -8.44
N ASP A 3 -14.78 10.76 -7.64
CA ASP A 3 -16.13 11.18 -7.27
C ASP A 3 -16.73 12.04 -8.39
N ALA A 4 -17.87 11.60 -8.93
CA ALA A 4 -18.59 12.29 -9.99
C ALA A 4 -19.13 13.66 -9.55
N ASN A 5 -19.26 13.90 -8.24
CA ASN A 5 -19.77 15.16 -7.67
C ASN A 5 -18.68 16.23 -7.50
N LEU A 6 -17.42 15.93 -7.82
CA LEU A 6 -16.35 16.93 -7.75
C LEU A 6 -16.59 18.08 -8.72
N LYS A 7 -16.29 19.29 -8.25
CA LYS A 7 -16.39 20.51 -9.05
C LYS A 7 -15.58 20.37 -10.34
N ARG A 8 -16.25 20.54 -11.47
CA ARG A 8 -15.62 20.51 -12.80
C ARG A 8 -14.75 21.75 -13.01
N SER A 9 -13.56 21.54 -13.55
CA SER A 9 -12.64 22.61 -13.95
C SER A 9 -12.53 22.65 -15.48
N TYR A 10 -12.32 23.85 -16.03
CA TYR A 10 -12.21 23.99 -17.49
C TYR A 10 -10.87 23.46 -17.99
N ASN A 11 -10.91 22.47 -18.89
CA ASN A 11 -9.73 21.97 -19.58
C ASN A 11 -9.54 22.71 -20.91
N LYS A 12 -8.47 23.50 -21.02
CA LYS A 12 -8.15 24.27 -22.23
C LYS A 12 -7.87 23.38 -23.46
N LYS A 13 -7.24 22.20 -23.27
CA LYS A 13 -6.89 21.29 -24.38
C LYS A 13 -8.12 20.57 -24.93
N LEU A 14 -9.01 20.14 -24.02
CA LEU A 14 -10.25 19.44 -24.40
C LEU A 14 -11.44 20.39 -24.64
N LYS A 15 -11.24 21.69 -24.39
CA LYS A 15 -12.24 22.77 -24.51
C LYS A 15 -13.56 22.48 -23.79
N LYS A 16 -13.51 21.77 -22.65
CA LYS A 16 -14.69 21.34 -21.87
C LYS A 16 -14.42 21.41 -20.37
N TYR A 17 -15.48 21.62 -19.59
CA TYR A 17 -15.44 21.48 -18.14
C TYR A 17 -15.48 20.00 -17.75
N MET A 18 -14.46 19.54 -17.02
CA MET A 18 -14.31 18.13 -16.66
C MET A 18 -13.81 18.00 -15.23
N ASN A 19 -14.23 16.95 -14.54
CA ASN A 19 -13.68 16.51 -13.27
C ASN A 19 -12.86 15.21 -13.44
N PRO A 20 -12.13 14.72 -12.42
CA PRO A 20 -11.34 13.49 -12.50
C PRO A 20 -12.12 12.27 -13.03
N TYR A 21 -13.40 12.16 -12.69
CA TYR A 21 -14.28 11.09 -13.17
C TYR A 21 -14.55 11.22 -14.68
N ASP A 22 -14.87 12.43 -15.17
CA ASP A 22 -15.10 12.68 -16.59
C ASP A 22 -13.85 12.32 -17.45
N TYR A 23 -12.65 12.55 -16.92
CA TYR A 23 -11.41 12.13 -17.60
C TYR A 23 -11.26 10.61 -17.61
N ALA A 24 -11.52 9.93 -16.50
CA ALA A 24 -11.45 8.48 -16.41
C ALA A 24 -12.43 7.81 -17.39
N MET A 25 -13.68 8.28 -17.42
CA MET A 25 -14.70 7.76 -18.35
C MET A 25 -14.26 7.94 -19.81
N LYS A 26 -13.67 9.09 -20.15
CA LYS A 26 -13.18 9.33 -21.51
C LYS A 26 -12.00 8.44 -21.88
N LEU A 27 -11.13 8.10 -20.93
CA LEU A 27 -10.03 7.16 -21.15
C LEU A 27 -10.53 5.73 -21.33
N ILE A 28 -11.49 5.31 -20.49
CA ILE A 28 -12.09 3.98 -20.55
C ILE A 28 -12.86 3.79 -21.87
N SER A 29 -13.51 4.83 -22.38
CA SER A 29 -14.25 4.77 -23.65
C SER A 29 -13.37 4.62 -24.91
N ILE A 30 -12.04 4.62 -24.78
CA ILE A 30 -11.13 4.48 -25.93
C ILE A 30 -11.16 3.05 -26.49
N HIS A 31 -11.29 2.04 -25.64
CA HIS A 31 -11.26 0.63 -26.05
C HIS A 31 -12.12 -0.22 -25.10
N PRO A 32 -12.92 -1.18 -25.60
CA PRO A 32 -13.76 -2.04 -24.76
C PRO A 32 -12.97 -2.78 -23.66
N ASP A 33 -11.74 -3.20 -23.96
CA ASP A 33 -10.87 -3.87 -22.98
C ASP A 33 -10.55 -3.00 -21.76
N LEU A 34 -10.47 -1.67 -21.93
CA LEU A 34 -10.21 -0.76 -20.81
C LEU A 34 -11.39 -0.71 -19.86
N GLU A 35 -12.62 -0.84 -20.36
CA GLU A 35 -13.81 -0.93 -19.53
C GLU A 35 -13.84 -2.24 -18.74
N LYS A 36 -13.51 -3.36 -19.41
CA LYS A 36 -13.42 -4.67 -18.78
C LYS A 36 -12.33 -4.69 -17.70
N ALA A 37 -11.15 -4.18 -18.02
CA ALA A 37 -10.03 -4.07 -17.09
C ALA A 37 -10.36 -3.18 -15.88
N TRP A 38 -11.05 -2.06 -16.11
CA TRP A 38 -11.46 -1.17 -15.04
C TRP A 38 -12.43 -1.86 -14.06
N LYS A 39 -13.43 -2.57 -14.58
CA LYS A 39 -14.41 -3.32 -13.76
C LYS A 39 -13.71 -4.38 -12.90
N LEU A 40 -12.88 -5.22 -13.50
CA LEU A 40 -12.12 -6.27 -12.80
C LEU A 40 -11.21 -5.70 -11.71
N LYS A 41 -10.58 -4.55 -11.98
CA LYS A 41 -9.77 -3.83 -10.99
C LYS A 41 -10.62 -3.29 -9.82
N ASP A 42 -11.83 -2.81 -10.08
CA ASP A 42 -12.74 -2.32 -9.04
C ASP A 42 -13.32 -3.48 -8.22
N GLU A 43 -13.56 -4.65 -8.81
CA GLU A 43 -13.96 -5.87 -8.10
C GLU A 43 -12.91 -6.32 -7.08
N ILE A 44 -11.62 -6.32 -7.45
CA ILE A 44 -10.53 -6.60 -6.50
C ILE A 44 -10.47 -5.55 -5.39
N ALA A 45 -10.62 -4.27 -5.73
CA ALA A 45 -10.63 -3.22 -4.71
C ALA A 45 -11.80 -3.42 -3.72
N GLY A 46 -12.98 -3.78 -4.25
CA GLY A 46 -14.16 -4.16 -3.48
C GLY A 46 -13.87 -5.34 -2.56
N PHE A 47 -13.26 -6.41 -3.07
CA PHE A 47 -12.87 -7.60 -2.31
C PHE A 47 -12.07 -7.25 -1.05
N TYR A 48 -11.02 -6.44 -1.15
CA TYR A 48 -10.21 -6.06 0.02
C TYR A 48 -10.97 -5.18 1.03
N CYS A 49 -11.94 -4.39 0.57
CA CYS A 49 -12.74 -3.50 1.41
C CYS A 49 -13.90 -4.22 2.12
N SER A 50 -14.60 -5.14 1.44
CA SER A 50 -15.84 -5.73 1.94
C SER A 50 -15.68 -7.14 2.50
N CYS A 51 -14.69 -7.91 2.05
CA CYS A 51 -14.56 -9.30 2.45
C CYS A 51 -14.01 -9.47 3.86
N THR A 52 -14.38 -10.61 4.45
CA THR A 52 -13.88 -11.12 5.72
C THR A 52 -13.17 -12.45 5.48
N LEU A 53 -12.42 -12.94 6.47
CA LEU A 53 -11.68 -14.20 6.38
C LEU A 53 -12.55 -15.41 5.99
N LYS A 54 -13.85 -15.38 6.34
CA LYS A 54 -14.78 -16.48 6.02
C LYS A 54 -15.20 -16.50 4.55
N ASN A 55 -15.48 -15.33 3.97
CA ASN A 55 -16.00 -15.21 2.61
C ASN A 55 -14.89 -15.05 1.57
N ALA A 56 -13.70 -14.59 2.01
CA ALA A 56 -12.57 -14.35 1.12
C ALA A 56 -12.16 -15.57 0.24
N PRO A 57 -12.16 -16.83 0.73
CA PRO A 57 -11.79 -17.99 -0.09
C PRO A 57 -12.71 -18.24 -1.30
N GLU A 58 -14.01 -17.97 -1.14
CA GLU A 58 -15.00 -18.17 -2.21
C GLU A 58 -14.98 -16.98 -3.17
N GLU A 59 -14.95 -15.75 -2.63
CA GLU A 59 -14.96 -14.53 -3.45
C GLU A 59 -13.68 -14.38 -4.28
N ILE A 60 -12.51 -14.75 -3.75
CA ILE A 60 -11.26 -14.70 -4.51
C ILE A 60 -11.27 -15.68 -5.67
N GLU A 61 -11.91 -16.85 -5.52
CA GLU A 61 -12.02 -17.82 -6.60
C GLU A 61 -12.89 -17.28 -7.73
N ARG A 62 -14.04 -16.66 -7.41
CA ARG A 62 -14.88 -16.00 -8.41
C ARG A 62 -14.08 -14.96 -9.19
N ILE A 63 -13.39 -14.06 -8.48
CA ILE A 63 -12.59 -13.01 -9.09
C ILE A 63 -11.47 -13.61 -9.96
N ILE A 64 -10.76 -14.64 -9.48
CA ILE A 64 -9.74 -15.33 -10.30
C ILE A 64 -10.35 -15.81 -11.62
N GLN A 65 -11.52 -16.44 -11.59
CA GLN A 65 -12.19 -16.89 -12.81
C GLN A 65 -12.54 -15.71 -13.72
N ASP A 66 -13.02 -14.59 -13.19
CA ASP A 66 -13.34 -13.40 -13.99
C ASP A 66 -12.09 -12.83 -14.70
N PHE A 67 -10.92 -12.87 -14.05
CA PHE A 67 -9.64 -12.48 -14.67
C PHE A 67 -9.18 -13.47 -15.75
N LEU A 68 -9.36 -14.78 -15.56
CA LEU A 68 -8.98 -15.79 -16.54
C LEU A 68 -9.86 -15.76 -17.80
N HIS A 69 -11.15 -15.43 -17.66
CA HIS A 69 -12.09 -15.29 -18.78
C HIS A 69 -12.13 -13.85 -19.34
N SER A 70 -11.16 -13.01 -18.95
CA SER A 70 -11.12 -11.62 -19.39
C SER A 70 -10.73 -11.44 -20.86
N GLU A 71 -10.15 -12.46 -21.51
CA GLU A 71 -9.60 -12.42 -22.88
C GLU A 71 -8.49 -11.37 -23.09
N ILE A 72 -8.02 -10.73 -22.02
CA ILE A 72 -6.94 -9.75 -22.04
C ILE A 72 -5.70 -10.42 -21.45
N ASP A 73 -4.69 -10.66 -22.28
CA ASP A 73 -3.50 -11.44 -21.93
C ASP A 73 -2.83 -11.00 -20.62
N GLU A 74 -2.73 -9.69 -20.37
CA GLU A 74 -2.16 -9.14 -19.15
C GLU A 74 -2.98 -9.50 -17.90
N LEU A 75 -4.31 -9.46 -18.02
CA LEU A 75 -5.21 -9.79 -16.92
C LEU A 75 -5.29 -11.29 -16.67
N VAL A 76 -5.22 -12.11 -17.74
CA VAL A 76 -5.12 -13.57 -17.61
C VAL A 76 -3.83 -13.97 -16.88
N LYS A 77 -2.68 -13.37 -17.25
CA LYS A 77 -1.39 -13.56 -16.54
C LYS A 77 -1.50 -13.14 -15.07
N PHE A 78 -2.21 -12.06 -14.79
CA PHE A 78 -2.48 -11.63 -13.42
C PHE A 78 -3.37 -12.64 -12.67
N GLY A 79 -4.39 -13.21 -13.31
CA GLY A 79 -5.21 -14.29 -12.76
C GLY A 79 -4.40 -15.50 -12.30
N TYR A 80 -3.45 -15.97 -13.12
CA TYR A 80 -2.52 -17.04 -12.73
C TYR A 80 -1.64 -16.66 -11.54
N THR A 81 -1.23 -15.39 -11.46
CA THR A 81 -0.48 -14.89 -10.30
C THR A 81 -1.34 -14.96 -9.04
N MET A 82 -2.62 -14.57 -9.12
CA MET A 82 -3.54 -14.68 -7.98
C MET A 82 -3.77 -16.13 -7.54
N ILE A 83 -3.82 -17.09 -8.46
CA ILE A 83 -3.90 -18.52 -8.12
C ILE A 83 -2.71 -18.93 -7.24
N ASN A 84 -1.49 -18.56 -7.67
CA ASN A 84 -0.27 -18.93 -6.96
C ASN A 84 -0.20 -18.35 -5.53
N TRP A 85 -0.82 -17.19 -5.30
CA TRP A 85 -0.79 -16.46 -4.04
C TRP A 85 -2.13 -16.49 -3.28
N LYS A 86 -3.07 -17.35 -3.69
CA LYS A 86 -4.44 -17.36 -3.18
C LYS A 86 -4.49 -17.51 -1.66
N ASN A 87 -3.70 -18.44 -1.11
CA ASN A 87 -3.66 -18.71 0.32
C ASN A 87 -3.17 -17.50 1.11
N GLU A 88 -2.10 -16.86 0.65
CA GLU A 88 -1.52 -15.67 1.25
C GLU A 88 -2.49 -14.48 1.20
N ILE A 89 -3.19 -14.32 0.08
CA ILE A 89 -4.23 -13.29 -0.10
C ILE A 89 -5.35 -13.49 0.93
N VAL A 90 -5.85 -14.73 1.10
CA VAL A 90 -6.89 -15.04 2.10
C VAL A 90 -6.36 -14.77 3.51
N HIS A 91 -5.14 -15.21 3.82
CA HIS A 91 -4.52 -14.98 5.13
C HIS A 91 -4.28 -13.49 5.43
N SER A 92 -4.20 -12.62 4.43
CA SER A 92 -4.10 -11.16 4.65
C SER A 92 -5.32 -10.57 5.39
N PHE A 93 -6.46 -11.27 5.38
CA PHE A 93 -7.67 -10.88 6.12
C PHE A 93 -7.62 -11.24 7.61
N ILE A 94 -6.61 -11.97 8.07
CA ILE A 94 -6.42 -12.28 9.49
C ILE A 94 -6.21 -10.98 10.27
N VAL A 95 -7.05 -10.75 11.27
CA VAL A 95 -6.96 -9.59 12.16
C VAL A 95 -5.84 -9.84 13.16
N SER A 96 -4.82 -8.98 13.12
CA SER A 96 -3.63 -9.14 13.98
C SER A 96 -3.81 -8.51 15.36
N ARG A 97 -4.57 -7.40 15.46
CA ARG A 97 -4.81 -6.65 16.70
C ARG A 97 -6.16 -5.97 16.65
N ALA A 98 -6.87 -5.94 17.77
CA ALA A 98 -8.01 -5.04 17.97
C ALA A 98 -7.54 -3.85 18.82
N GLU A 99 -7.64 -2.64 18.28
CA GLU A 99 -7.33 -1.41 19.01
C GLU A 99 -8.63 -0.75 19.47
N TYR A 100 -8.69 -0.44 20.76
CA TYR A 100 -9.79 0.31 21.35
C TYR A 100 -9.44 1.79 21.27
N SER A 101 -10.17 2.53 20.46
CA SER A 101 -10.05 3.98 20.38
C SER A 101 -11.27 4.63 21.01
N ILE A 102 -11.06 5.65 21.85
CA ILE A 102 -12.16 6.44 22.40
C ILE A 102 -12.24 7.72 21.59
N SER A 103 -13.38 7.96 20.94
CA SER A 103 -13.59 9.18 20.19
C SER A 103 -13.63 10.38 21.14
N LYS A 104 -12.60 11.24 21.08
CA LYS A 104 -12.49 12.45 21.94
C LYS A 104 -13.71 13.40 21.84
N LYS A 105 -14.49 13.34 20.75
CA LYS A 105 -15.67 14.19 20.53
C LYS A 105 -16.99 13.58 21.01
N THR A 106 -17.09 12.26 21.12
CA THR A 106 -18.37 11.57 21.41
C THR A 106 -18.31 10.64 22.61
N GLY A 107 -17.12 10.40 23.19
CA GLY A 107 -16.92 9.48 24.30
C GLY A 107 -17.17 8.00 23.98
N LYS A 108 -17.53 7.68 22.73
CA LYS A 108 -17.83 6.31 22.29
C LYS A 108 -16.53 5.54 22.05
N ALA A 109 -16.46 4.33 22.60
CA ALA A 109 -15.42 3.36 22.30
C ALA A 109 -15.68 2.75 20.92
N ALA A 110 -14.74 2.92 19.99
CA ALA A 110 -14.71 2.27 18.70
C ALA A 110 -13.59 1.23 18.70
N VAL A 111 -13.93 -0.02 18.37
CA VAL A 111 -12.98 -1.11 18.23
C VAL A 111 -12.56 -1.16 16.76
N GLU A 112 -11.30 -0.82 16.48
CA GLU A 112 -10.73 -0.91 15.15
C GLU A 112 -9.92 -2.22 15.03
N SER A 113 -10.33 -3.08 14.10
CA SER A 113 -9.63 -4.33 13.79
C SER A 113 -8.48 -4.05 12.81
N LYS A 114 -7.23 -4.17 13.25
CA LYS A 114 -6.05 -3.95 12.40
C LYS A 114 -5.55 -5.26 11.79
N ARG A 115 -5.63 -5.31 10.46
CA ARG A 115 -4.94 -6.31 9.62
C ARG A 115 -3.45 -5.98 9.54
N ILE A 116 -2.64 -6.98 9.20
CA ILE A 116 -1.24 -6.74 8.85
C ILE A 116 -1.22 -5.84 7.61
N ASN A 117 -0.56 -4.68 7.72
CA ASN A 117 -0.49 -3.73 6.61
C ASN A 117 0.91 -3.71 5.98
N ASN A 118 0.95 -3.46 4.67
CA ASN A 118 2.22 -3.33 3.95
C ASN A 118 2.99 -2.06 4.32
N ALA A 119 2.32 -1.07 4.90
CA ALA A 119 2.89 0.26 5.20
C ALA A 119 4.19 0.19 6.03
N LYS A 120 4.30 -0.72 7.01
CA LYS A 120 5.53 -0.88 7.80
C LYS A 120 6.70 -1.39 6.96
N ILE A 121 6.43 -2.36 6.08
CA ILE A 121 7.42 -2.96 5.18
C ILE A 121 7.80 -1.96 4.09
N GLU A 122 6.83 -1.26 3.51
CA GLU A 122 7.06 -0.21 2.51
C GLU A 122 7.95 0.92 3.06
N LYS A 123 7.70 1.34 4.31
CA LYS A 123 8.55 2.32 4.99
C LYS A 123 9.99 1.80 5.08
N ALA A 124 10.19 0.56 5.55
CA ALA A 124 11.52 -0.04 5.65
C ALA A 124 12.21 -0.10 4.27
N ASN A 125 11.50 -0.55 3.23
CA ASN A 125 12.03 -0.61 1.87
C ASN A 125 12.40 0.77 1.32
N SER A 126 11.59 1.79 1.57
CA SER A 126 11.88 3.16 1.17
C SER A 126 13.14 3.71 1.86
N THR A 127 13.30 3.44 3.15
CA THR A 127 14.51 3.79 3.91
C THR A 127 15.75 3.11 3.34
N ILE A 128 15.70 1.80 3.06
CA ILE A 128 16.81 1.06 2.45
C ILE A 128 17.16 1.64 1.07
N LYS A 129 16.17 1.89 0.22
CA LYS A 129 16.39 2.49 -1.12
C LYS A 129 17.07 3.85 -1.02
N THR A 130 16.64 4.69 -0.07
CA THR A 130 17.26 6.00 0.18
C THR A 130 18.71 5.84 0.62
N MET A 131 19.00 4.91 1.53
CA MET A 131 20.37 4.59 1.98
C MET A 131 21.27 4.12 0.82
N ILE A 132 20.75 3.27 -0.09
CA ILE A 132 21.48 2.83 -1.29
C ILE A 132 21.83 4.01 -2.17
N LYS A 133 20.84 4.88 -2.44
CA LYS A 133 21.02 6.07 -3.26
C LYS A 133 22.04 7.02 -2.65
N SER A 134 21.95 7.33 -1.36
CA SER A 134 22.91 8.19 -0.65
C SER A 134 24.32 7.59 -0.56
N GLY A 135 24.44 6.26 -0.61
CA GLY A 135 25.72 5.56 -0.63
C GLY A 135 26.38 5.44 -2.00
N ASN A 136 25.71 5.88 -3.08
CA ASN A 136 26.10 5.61 -4.47
C ASN A 136 26.29 4.11 -4.77
N GLY A 137 25.44 3.28 -4.17
CA GLY A 137 25.53 1.82 -4.26
C GLY A 137 26.48 1.20 -3.21
N TYR A 138 26.46 -0.13 -3.13
CA TYR A 138 27.33 -0.91 -2.25
C TYR A 138 27.90 -2.08 -3.02
N THR A 139 29.21 -2.27 -2.94
CA THR A 139 29.91 -3.44 -3.51
C THR A 139 30.15 -4.54 -2.49
N ASN A 140 30.23 -4.18 -1.20
CA ASN A 140 30.44 -5.13 -0.09
C ASN A 140 29.11 -5.44 0.61
N TRP A 141 28.72 -6.72 0.60
CA TRP A 141 27.48 -7.23 1.20
C TRP A 141 27.44 -7.07 2.72
N GLU A 142 28.51 -7.42 3.43
CA GLU A 142 28.56 -7.32 4.89
C GLU A 142 28.39 -5.88 5.35
N ARG A 143 29.04 -4.94 4.65
CA ARG A 143 28.89 -3.50 4.90
C ARG A 143 27.46 -3.04 4.67
N PHE A 144 26.85 -3.45 3.57
CA PHE A 144 25.45 -3.14 3.28
C PHE A 144 24.52 -3.68 4.37
N ARG A 145 24.64 -4.97 4.71
CA ARG A 145 23.84 -5.64 5.73
C ARG A 145 23.95 -4.93 7.09
N ASN A 146 25.17 -4.67 7.56
CA ASN A 146 25.39 -4.03 8.86
C ASN A 146 24.78 -2.63 8.90
N ARG A 147 24.85 -1.88 7.80
CA ARG A 147 24.26 -0.54 7.71
C ARG A 147 22.73 -0.58 7.66
N VAL A 148 22.15 -1.55 6.95
CA VAL A 148 20.69 -1.77 6.94
C VAL A 148 20.18 -2.10 8.34
N MET A 149 20.84 -3.05 9.03
CA MET A 149 20.48 -3.42 10.40
C MET A 149 20.52 -2.20 11.32
N LEU A 150 21.61 -1.42 11.26
CA LEU A 150 21.76 -0.21 12.08
C LEU A 150 20.66 0.83 11.84
N ILE A 151 20.25 1.05 10.58
CA ILE A 151 19.26 2.07 10.22
C ILE A 151 17.82 1.63 10.53
N LEU A 152 17.54 0.33 10.45
CA LEU A 152 16.21 -0.21 10.76
C LEU A 152 16.01 -0.45 12.26
N GLU A 153 17.08 -0.53 13.05
CA GLU A 153 17.04 -0.76 14.49
C GLU A 153 16.27 0.38 15.19
N LYS A 154 15.25 0.01 15.96
CA LYS A 154 14.47 0.97 16.73
C LYS A 154 15.14 1.13 18.10
N GLY A 155 15.76 2.28 18.33
CA GLY A 155 16.34 2.57 19.65
C GLY A 155 17.78 3.06 19.61
N ILE A 156 18.35 3.29 18.43
CA ILE A 156 19.67 3.89 18.28
C ILE A 156 19.50 5.30 17.74
N GLU A 157 20.13 6.27 18.41
CA GLU A 157 20.32 7.63 17.93
C GLU A 157 21.81 7.94 17.83
N PHE A 158 22.12 9.00 17.09
CA PHE A 158 23.48 9.48 16.91
C PHE A 158 23.56 10.88 17.50
N GLU A 159 24.48 11.07 18.43
CA GLU A 159 24.81 12.38 18.98
C GLU A 159 26.22 12.76 18.51
N ILE A 160 26.46 14.06 18.30
CA ILE A 160 27.81 14.58 18.06
C ILE A 160 28.35 15.00 19.43
N ASP A 161 29.52 14.50 19.81
CA ASP A 161 30.21 14.96 21.00
C ASP A 161 30.72 16.39 20.78
N GLU A 162 30.25 17.31 21.62
CA GLU A 162 30.53 18.74 21.50
C GLU A 162 32.01 19.08 21.72
N LYS A 163 32.79 18.19 22.37
CA LYS A 163 34.19 18.46 22.71
C LYS A 163 35.16 18.12 21.59
N ASP A 164 34.91 17.04 20.86
CA ASP A 164 35.83 16.51 19.86
C ASP A 164 35.19 16.27 18.47
N GLY A 165 33.88 16.56 18.33
CA GLY A 165 33.14 16.48 17.07
C GLY A 165 32.85 15.05 16.61
N ARG A 166 33.11 14.04 17.45
CA ARG A 166 32.92 12.63 17.08
C ARG A 166 31.45 12.23 17.18
N VAL A 167 31.00 11.39 16.25
CA VAL A 167 29.65 10.81 16.30
C VAL A 167 29.66 9.62 17.25
N LYS A 168 28.83 9.67 18.30
CA LYS A 168 28.59 8.58 19.24
C LYS A 168 27.20 7.98 19.03
N MET A 169 27.11 6.65 19.08
CA MET A 169 25.82 5.95 19.17
C MET A 169 25.31 6.03 20.60
N VAL A 170 24.05 6.45 20.74
CA VAL A 170 23.35 6.51 22.01
C VAL A 170 22.03 5.74 21.91
N ALA A 171 21.58 5.17 23.03
CA ALA A 171 20.25 4.61 23.10
C ALA A 171 19.23 5.75 23.02
N LYS A 172 18.21 5.59 22.17
CA LYS A 172 17.08 6.51 22.03
C LYS A 172 16.39 6.61 23.38
N LYS A 173 16.37 7.80 23.98
CA LYS A 173 15.63 8.05 25.21
C LYS A 173 14.14 7.92 24.92
N GLU A 174 13.42 7.12 25.70
CA GLU A 174 11.96 7.10 25.63
C GLU A 174 11.43 8.49 26.04
N PRO A 175 10.42 9.04 25.34
CA PRO A 175 9.82 10.29 25.78
C PRO A 175 9.21 10.10 27.17
N GLU A 176 9.59 10.94 28.12
CA GLU A 176 8.94 11.00 29.44
C GLU A 176 7.44 11.24 29.23
N LYS A 177 6.62 10.36 29.84
CA LYS A 177 5.15 10.36 29.71
C LYS A 177 4.49 11.54 30.39
#